data_AF-A0A355F9U6-F1
#
_entry.id   AF-A0A355F9U6-F1
#
_cell.length_a   1.000
_cell.length_b   1.000
_cell.length_c   1.000
_cell.angle_alpha   90.00
_cell.angle_beta   90.00
_cell.angle_gamma   90.00
#
_symmetry.space_group_name_H-M   'P 1'
#
loop_
_entity.id
_entity.type
_entity.pdbx_description
1 polymer ?
#
loop_
_entity_poly.entity_id
_entity_poly.type
_entity_poly.pdbx_seq_one_letter_code
_entity_poly.pdbx_strand_id
1 'polypeptide(L)' 'MTSLRAIIYCRVSSKEQTLNLSLPVQEDQCRTFCQLNGWDVDRVFLERGESAKTANRTELQAALTYLREQNKRRVNIHV' A
#
# COMPACT_ATOMS: atom_id res chain seq x y z
N MET A 1 13.10 21.85 2.91
CA MET A 1 13.34 20.60 2.17
C MET A 1 12.01 19.89 2.01
N THR A 2 11.58 19.61 0.78
CA THR A 2 10.36 18.84 0.54
C THR A 2 10.70 17.36 0.57
N SER A 3 10.23 16.62 1.58
CA SER A 3 10.28 15.16 1.58
C SER A 3 9.40 14.61 0.46
N LEU A 4 9.81 13.49 -0.14
CA LEU A 4 8.97 12.76 -1.08
C LEU A 4 7.81 12.12 -0.32
N ARG A 5 6.59 12.22 -0.85
CA ARG A 5 5.41 11.58 -0.27
C ARG A 5 5.15 10.23 -0.91
N ALA A 6 5.03 9.19 -0.10
CA ALA A 6 4.79 7.82 -0.53
C ALA A 6 3.39 7.34 -0.10
N ILE A 7 2.79 6.45 -0.89
CA ILE A 7 1.66 5.64 -0.45
C ILE A 7 2.12 4.20 -0.27
N ILE A 8 1.48 3.47 0.63
CA ILE A 8 1.75 2.04 0.88
C ILE A 8 0.52 1.25 0.47
N TYR A 9 0.72 0.15 -0.25
CA TYR A 9 -0.34 -0.81 -0.56
C TYR A 9 0.12 -2.21 -0.15
N CYS A 10 -0.58 -2.82 0.80
CA CYS A 10 -0.30 -4.18 1.27
C CYS A 10 -1.46 -5.09 0.90
N ARG A 11 -1.17 -6.36 0.58
CA ARG A 11 -2.21 -7.32 0.16
C ARG A 11 -1.88 -8.72 0.65
N VAL A 12 -2.92 -9.47 1.02
CA VAL A 12 -2.86 -10.92 1.27
C VAL A 12 -3.87 -11.65 0.39
N SER A 13 -3.52 -12.83 -0.11
CA SER A 13 -4.31 -13.55 -1.13
C SER A 13 -5.40 -14.46 -0.55
N SER A 14 -5.31 -14.85 0.72
CA SER A 14 -6.27 -15.76 1.36
C SER A 14 -6.57 -15.39 2.81
N LYS A 15 -7.81 -15.65 3.25
CA LYS A 15 -8.21 -15.52 4.66
C LYS A 15 -7.35 -16.40 5.57
N GLU A 16 -6.82 -17.53 5.11
CA GLU A 16 -5.89 -18.36 5.90
C GLU A 16 -4.58 -17.63 6.24
N GLN A 17 -4.14 -16.68 5.40
CA GLN A 17 -2.99 -15.82 5.70
C GLN A 17 -3.35 -14.54 6.48
N THR A 18 -4.63 -14.35 6.85
CA THR A 18 -5.06 -13.23 7.73
C THR A 18 -4.82 -13.52 9.22
N LEU A 19 -4.36 -14.73 9.57
CA LEU A 19 -3.96 -15.09 10.91
C LEU A 19 -2.62 -14.43 11.28
N ASN A 20 -2.76 -13.22 11.83
CA ASN A 20 -1.96 -12.59 12.88
C ASN A 20 -0.66 -11.82 12.58
N LEU A 21 0.00 -11.93 11.42
CA LEU A 21 1.26 -11.18 11.22
C LEU A 21 1.49 -10.57 9.84
N SER A 22 0.82 -11.02 8.79
CA SER A 22 1.23 -10.70 7.41
C SER A 22 1.05 -9.23 7.01
N LEU A 23 -0.15 -8.65 7.17
CA LEU A 23 -0.40 -7.25 6.77
C LEU A 23 0.27 -6.21 7.68
N PRO A 24 0.20 -6.31 9.03
CA PRO A 24 0.87 -5.34 9.89
C PRO A 24 2.39 -5.38 9.75
N VAL A 25 3.01 -6.56 9.56
CA VAL A 25 4.45 -6.66 9.32
C VAL A 25 4.82 -6.09 7.94
N GLN A 26 4.03 -6.35 6.89
CA GLN A 26 4.24 -5.72 5.58
C GLN A 26 4.14 -4.20 5.67
N GLU A 27 3.14 -3.67 6.37
CA GLU A 27 2.99 -2.23 6.56
C GLU A 27 4.19 -1.65 7.31
N ASP A 28 4.63 -2.27 8.41
CA ASP A 28 5.78 -1.83 9.20
C ASP A 28 7.08 -1.83 8.39
N GLN A 29 7.31 -2.88 7.58
CA GLN A 29 8.45 -2.95 6.67
C GLN A 29 8.41 -1.82 5.64
N CYS A 30 7.25 -1.55 5.03
CA CYS A 30 7.10 -0.45 4.09
C CYS A 30 7.30 0.93 4.76
N ARG A 31 6.80 1.13 5.98
CA ARG A 31 7.02 2.36 6.76
C ARG A 31 8.49 2.57 7.09
N THR A 32 9.15 1.51 7.55
CA THR A 32 10.59 1.52 7.83
C THR A 32 11.38 1.87 6.57
N PHE A 33 11.04 1.27 5.43
CA PHE A 33 11.67 1.60 4.15
C PHE A 33 11.47 3.07 3.78
N CYS A 34 10.26 3.62 3.92
CA CYS A 34 10.00 5.04 3.66
C CYS A 34 10.83 5.94 4.59
N GLN A 35 10.87 5.61 5.88
CA GLN A 35 11.63 6.36 6.88
C GLN A 35 13.13 6.37 6.57
N LEU A 36 13.72 5.22 6.22
CA LEU A 36 15.13 5.10 5.86
C LEU A 36 15.48 5.91 4.59
N ASN A 37 14.52 6.09 3.68
CA ASN A 37 14.68 6.91 2.49
C ASN A 37 14.28 8.38 2.68
N GLY A 38 13.86 8.77 3.89
CA GLY A 38 13.41 10.13 4.21
C GLY A 38 12.11 10.53 3.53
N TRP A 39 11.21 9.57 3.27
CA TRP A 39 9.90 9.78 2.64
C TRP A 39 8.79 9.85 3.68
N ASP A 40 7.82 10.74 3.46
CA ASP A 40 6.62 10.86 4.26
C ASP A 40 5.53 9.91 3.76
N VAL A 41 5.08 8.99 4.62
CA VAL A 41 3.95 8.10 4.31
C VAL A 41 2.65 8.88 4.42
N ASP A 42 1.97 9.01 3.28
CA ASP A 42 0.76 9.78 3.12
C ASP A 42 -0.51 8.97 3.43
N ARG A 43 -0.58 7.76 2.87
CA ARG A 43 -1.72 6.87 3.03
C ARG A 43 -1.31 5.41 2.89
N VAL A 44 -2.00 4.54 3.62
CA VAL A 44 -1.84 3.08 3.55
C VAL A 44 -3.15 2.47 3.08
N PHE A 45 -3.07 1.54 2.12
CA PHE A 45 -4.18 0.79 1.53
C PHE A 45 -3.97 -0.70 1.82
N LEU A 46 -4.95 -1.35 2.44
CA LEU A 46 -4.80 -2.71 2.98
C LEU A 46 -5.80 -3.67 2.35
N GLU A 47 -5.37 -4.45 1.37
CA GLU A 47 -6.23 -5.42 0.69
C GLU A 47 -6.25 -6.77 1.41
N ARG A 48 -7.35 -7.02 2.13
CA ARG A 48 -7.63 -8.31 2.76
C ARG A 48 -8.27 -9.21 1.70
N GLY A 49 -7.58 -10.26 1.25
CA GLY A 49 -8.02 -11.14 0.18
C GLY A 49 -9.41 -11.75 0.40
N GLU A 50 -10.45 -11.07 -0.09
CA GLU A 50 -11.81 -11.57 -0.13
C GLU A 50 -11.97 -12.53 -1.29
N SER A 51 -11.67 -13.81 -1.05
CA SER A 51 -11.98 -14.96 -1.91
C SER A 51 -11.39 -14.92 -3.32
N ALA A 52 -10.64 -15.97 -3.68
CA ALA A 52 -10.06 -16.20 -5.01
C ALA A 52 -11.07 -16.20 -6.19
N LYS A 53 -12.38 -16.03 -5.95
CA LYS A 53 -13.44 -16.03 -6.95
C LYS A 53 -13.83 -14.65 -7.48
N THR A 54 -13.56 -13.58 -6.74
CA THR A 54 -13.90 -12.21 -7.15
C THR A 54 -12.83 -11.27 -6.64
N ALA A 55 -11.65 -11.32 -7.26
CA ALA A 55 -10.52 -10.44 -6.93
C ALA A 55 -10.78 -9.00 -7.40
N ASN A 56 -11.85 -8.38 -6.91
CA ASN A 56 -12.07 -6.95 -7.04
C ASN A 56 -11.02 -6.29 -6.14
N ARG A 57 -9.93 -5.85 -6.77
CA ARG A 57 -8.79 -5.20 -6.10
C ARG A 57 -9.17 -3.77 -5.66
N THR A 58 -10.14 -3.65 -4.77
CA THR A 58 -10.78 -2.39 -4.38
C THR A 58 -9.77 -1.42 -3.77
N GLU A 59 -8.85 -1.91 -2.95
CA GLU A 59 -7.85 -1.08 -2.30
C GLU A 59 -6.76 -0.63 -3.27
N LEU A 60 -6.41 -1.48 -4.25
CA LEU A 60 -5.52 -1.07 -5.34
C LEU A 60 -6.16 0.00 -6.21
N GLN A 61 -7.45 -0.15 -6.53
CA GLN A 61 -8.19 0.86 -7.30
C GLN A 61 -8.26 2.18 -6.52
N ALA A 62 -8.53 2.13 -5.22
CA ALA A 62 -8.51 3.32 -4.36
C ALA A 62 -7.13 4.00 -4.34
N ALA A 63 -6.04 3.23 -4.26
CA ALA A 63 -4.68 3.75 -4.34
C ALA A 63 -4.39 4.46 -5.67
N LEU A 64 -4.80 3.85 -6.79
CA LEU A 64 -4.61 4.43 -8.12
C LEU A 64 -5.46 5.69 -8.33
N THR A 65 -6.71 5.68 -7.85
CA THR A 65 -7.58 6.88 -7.89
C THR A 65 -6.98 8.00 -7.06
N TYR A 66 -6.50 7.70 -5.85
CA TYR A 66 -5.81 8.67 -5.01
C TYR A 66 -4.62 9.31 -5.72
N LEU A 67 -3.77 8.51 -6.37
CA LEU A 67 -2.62 9.03 -7.12
C LEU A 67 -3.04 9.95 -8.28
N ARG A 68 -4.14 9.62 -8.98
CA ARG A 68 -4.68 10.46 -10.06
C ARG A 68 -5.22 11.79 -9.54
N GLU A 69 -6.00 11.77 -8.46
CA GLU A 69 -6.59 12.97 -7.87
C GLU A 69 -5.54 13.92 -7.29
N GLN A 70 -4.46 13.38 -6.71
CA GLN A 70 -3.35 14.18 -6.19
C GLN A 70 -2.46 14.78 -7.29
N ASN A 71 -2.79 14.60 -8.58
CA ASN A 71 -2.15 15.18 -9.77
C ASN A 71 -0.62 15.10 -9.76
N LYS A 72 -0.06 14.01 -9.21
CA LYS A 72 1.39 13.85 -9.08
C LYS A 72 1.96 13.29 -10.39
N ARG A 73 2.62 14.17 -11.15
CA ARG A 73 3.20 13.88 -12.48
C ARG A 73 4.27 12.78 -12.50
N ARG A 74 4.70 12.26 -11.35
CA ARG A 74 5.69 11.17 -11.23
C ARG A 74 5.34 10.26 -10.05
N VAL A 75 5.06 9.00 -10.36
CA VAL A 75 4.87 7.91 -9.38
C VAL A 75 6.01 6.92 -9.61
N ASN A 76 6.84 6.71 -8.60
CA ASN A 76 7.82 5.63 -8.59
C ASN A 76 7.22 4.47 -7.79
N ILE A 77 7.16 3.30 -8.41
CA ILE A 77 6.68 2.08 -7.76
C ILE A 77 7.89 1.28 -7.31
N HIS A 78 7.91 0.93 -6.04
CA HIS A 78 8.85 -0.03 -5.46
C HIS A 78 8.06 -1.27 -5.06
N VAL A 79 8.51 -2.43 -5.54
CA VAL A 79 7.92 -3.76 -5.33
C VAL A 79 8.90 -4.64 -4.60
#